data_AF-K1TWB0-F1
#
_entry.id   AF-K1TWB0-F1
#
_cell.length_a   1.000
_cell.length_b   1.000
_cell.length_c   1.000
_cell.angle_alpha   90.00
_cell.angle_beta   90.00
_cell.angle_gamma   90.00
#
_symmetry.space_group_name_H-M   'P 1'
#
loop_
_entity.id
_entity.type
_entity.pdbx_description
1 polymer ?
#
loop_
_entity_poly.entity_id
_entity_poly.type
_entity_poly.pdbx_seq_one_letter_code
_entity_poly.pdbx_strand_id
1 'polypeptide(L)'
;TVQTLGVLGGIPLVSRKIARYILLIPFVLVNLMPTYPYQHSIYFQYVFGSCVLVIWLFIMNMSELSYNRARCFTVFSLIACAVMFVSTMTGYLNNFHDKDYEAHGAVISYLEQLPDNENESITANTFFIAPLYKQKELYAINDRDVPTDESAPLADIVLLDRTNVKFETNYNYFASLGMKEV
;
A
#
# COMPACT_ATOMS: atom_id res chain seq x y z
N THR A 1 10.46 7.75 -6.53
CA THR A 1 11.65 8.62 -6.40
C THR A 1 12.08 9.23 -7.74
N VAL A 2 12.29 8.45 -8.81
CA VAL A 2 12.55 8.99 -10.18
C VAL A 2 11.44 9.95 -10.65
N GLN A 3 10.21 9.68 -10.24
CA GLN A 3 9.03 10.49 -10.54
C GLN A 3 9.17 11.94 -10.05
N THR A 4 9.83 12.20 -8.92
CA THR A 4 9.99 13.54 -8.33
C THR A 4 10.80 14.48 -9.23
N LEU A 5 11.84 13.99 -9.89
CA LEU A 5 12.64 14.78 -10.84
C LEU A 5 11.86 15.07 -12.14
N GLY A 6 11.07 14.10 -12.61
CA GLY A 6 10.19 14.27 -13.76
C GLY A 6 9.11 15.32 -13.51
N VAL A 7 8.51 15.31 -12.32
CA VAL A 7 7.49 16.29 -11.91
C VAL A 7 8.06 17.71 -11.84
N LEU A 8 9.33 17.89 -11.47
CA LEU A 8 9.96 19.21 -11.40
C LEU A 8 10.53 19.71 -12.75
N GLY A 9 10.16 19.06 -13.86
CA GLY A 9 10.54 19.49 -15.20
C GLY A 9 12.03 19.39 -15.50
N GLY A 10 12.79 18.62 -14.71
CA GLY A 10 14.25 18.55 -14.82
C GLY A 10 14.98 19.85 -14.46
N ILE A 11 14.28 20.92 -14.08
CA ILE A 11 14.90 22.20 -13.68
C ILE A 11 15.95 22.05 -12.58
N PRO A 12 15.77 21.18 -11.55
CA PRO A 12 16.80 20.97 -10.54
C PRO A 12 18.16 20.51 -11.12
N LEU A 13 18.16 19.93 -12.33
CA LEU A 13 19.36 19.45 -13.03
C LEU A 13 19.96 20.47 -14.00
N VAL A 14 19.25 21.56 -14.31
CA VAL A 14 19.67 22.60 -15.29
C VAL A 14 20.13 23.87 -14.56
N SER A 15 20.82 23.72 -13.42
CA SER A 15 21.35 24.86 -12.68
C SER A 15 22.65 25.36 -13.31
N ARG A 16 22.79 26.69 -13.43
CA ARG A 16 24.06 27.31 -13.85
C ARG A 16 25.10 27.35 -12.73
N LYS A 17 24.68 27.19 -11.47
CA LYS A 17 25.54 27.32 -10.29
C LYS A 17 25.81 25.95 -9.68
N ILE A 18 27.03 25.43 -9.91
CA ILE A 18 27.46 24.10 -9.45
C ILE A 18 27.30 23.93 -7.93
N ALA A 19 27.49 25.00 -7.15
CA ALA A 19 27.33 24.97 -5.69
C ALA A 19 25.92 24.51 -5.24
N ARG A 20 24.88 24.73 -6.05
CA ARG A 20 23.50 24.35 -5.70
C ARG A 20 23.24 22.85 -5.79
N TYR A 21 24.07 22.09 -6.51
CA TYR A 21 23.94 20.64 -6.61
C TYR A 21 24.24 19.92 -5.29
N ILE A 22 24.83 20.61 -4.30
CA ILE A 22 24.95 20.08 -2.94
C ILE A 22 23.59 19.68 -2.35
N LEU A 23 22.50 20.37 -2.76
CA LEU A 23 21.14 20.08 -2.34
C LEU A 23 20.56 18.80 -2.93
N LEU A 24 21.17 18.26 -4.00
CA LEU A 24 20.79 16.97 -4.56
C LEU A 24 21.44 15.78 -3.84
N ILE A 25 22.48 16.00 -3.04
CA ILE A 25 23.20 14.92 -2.35
C ILE A 25 22.24 14.08 -1.49
N PRO A 26 21.39 14.67 -0.61
CA PRO A 26 20.47 13.86 0.20
C PRO A 26 19.43 13.15 -0.65
N PHE A 27 19.01 13.74 -1.77
CA PHE A 27 18.09 13.10 -2.70
C PHE A 27 18.72 11.86 -3.33
N VAL A 28 19.94 11.94 -3.83
CA VAL A 28 20.65 10.79 -4.42
C VAL A 28 20.84 9.68 -3.39
N LEU A 29 21.34 10.01 -2.19
CA LEU A 29 21.63 9.03 -1.15
C LEU A 29 20.38 8.32 -0.63
N VAL A 30 19.28 9.06 -0.44
CA VAL A 30 18.08 8.53 0.23
C VAL A 30 17.04 7.99 -0.75
N ASN A 31 16.99 8.49 -1.99
CA ASN A 31 15.89 8.19 -2.93
C ASN A 31 16.33 7.47 -4.20
N LEU A 32 17.61 7.56 -4.55
CA LEU A 32 18.14 6.99 -5.79
C LEU A 32 19.09 5.82 -5.53
N MET A 33 19.64 5.70 -4.31
CA MET A 33 20.50 4.59 -3.92
C MET A 33 19.65 3.32 -3.75
N PRO A 34 19.86 2.27 -4.56
CA PRO A 34 19.00 1.08 -4.56
C PRO A 34 18.98 0.32 -3.23
N THR A 35 20.06 0.44 -2.45
CA THR A 35 20.29 -0.38 -1.24
C THR A 35 20.26 0.45 0.04
N TYR A 36 19.65 1.64 0.05
CA TYR A 36 19.55 2.44 1.27
C TYR A 36 18.54 1.81 2.25
N PRO A 37 18.97 1.29 3.41
CA PRO A 37 18.13 0.43 4.26
C PRO A 37 16.92 1.15 4.86
N TYR A 38 17.03 2.47 5.04
CA TYR A 38 15.98 3.28 5.63
C TYR A 38 14.99 3.85 4.59
N GLN A 39 15.18 3.58 3.30
CA GLN A 39 14.35 4.14 2.23
C GLN A 39 12.90 3.63 2.27
N HIS A 40 12.71 2.35 2.66
CA HIS A 40 11.40 1.67 2.62
C HIS A 40 10.71 1.57 3.99
N SER A 41 11.40 1.98 5.05
CA SER A 41 10.87 1.89 6.41
C SER A 41 9.96 3.07 6.73
N ILE A 42 8.71 2.78 7.11
CA ILE A 42 7.74 3.81 7.53
C ILE A 42 8.15 4.54 8.82
N TYR A 43 9.05 3.95 9.61
CA TYR A 43 9.61 4.57 10.82
C TYR A 43 10.63 5.67 10.50
N PHE A 44 11.20 5.67 9.29
CA PHE A 44 12.25 6.60 8.88
C PHE A 44 11.82 7.39 7.64
N GLN A 45 11.31 8.59 7.87
CA GLN A 45 10.67 9.43 6.85
C GLN A 45 11.65 10.32 6.05
N TYR A 46 12.85 9.82 5.76
CA TYR A 46 13.91 10.60 5.12
C TYR A 46 13.60 11.03 3.67
N VAL A 47 12.73 10.28 3.00
CA VAL A 47 12.23 10.58 1.65
C VAL A 47 11.59 11.98 1.61
N PHE A 48 10.81 12.37 2.62
CA PHE A 48 10.17 13.68 2.65
C PHE A 48 11.19 14.83 2.80
N GLY A 49 12.17 14.69 3.69
CA GLY A 49 13.18 15.73 3.94
C GLY A 49 14.03 16.04 2.70
N SER A 50 14.44 15.00 1.99
CA SER A 50 15.20 15.16 0.74
C SER A 50 14.39 15.83 -0.38
N CYS A 51 13.09 15.57 -0.49
CA CYS A 51 12.20 16.24 -1.47
C CYS A 51 12.14 17.75 -1.26
N VAL A 52 12.14 18.22 0.00
CA VAL A 52 12.13 19.66 0.32
C VAL A 52 13.34 20.38 -0.28
N LEU A 53 14.52 19.76 -0.20
CA LEU A 53 15.75 20.34 -0.76
C LEU A 53 15.70 20.44 -2.29
N VAL A 54 15.07 19.46 -2.96
CA VAL A 54 14.89 19.49 -4.41
C VAL A 54 13.85 20.53 -4.83
N ILE A 55 12.77 20.70 -4.07
CA ILE A 55 11.78 21.78 -4.27
C ILE A 55 12.45 23.14 -4.08
N TRP A 56 13.28 23.29 -3.05
CA TRP A 56 14.04 24.51 -2.82
C TRP A 56 14.99 24.82 -3.99
N LEU A 57 15.71 23.80 -4.48
CA LEU A 57 16.56 23.89 -5.67
C LEU A 57 15.75 24.29 -6.92
N PHE A 58 14.55 23.75 -7.09
CA PHE A 58 13.63 24.12 -8.16
C PHE A 58 13.25 25.60 -8.09
N ILE A 59 12.82 26.10 -6.91
CA ILE A 59 12.44 27.51 -6.71
C ILE A 59 13.62 28.44 -7.00
N MET A 60 14.82 28.11 -6.51
CA MET A 60 16.02 28.89 -6.78
C MET A 60 16.37 28.96 -8.27
N ASN A 61 16.31 27.83 -8.98
CA ASN A 61 16.59 27.82 -10.43
C ASN A 61 15.50 28.55 -11.22
N MET A 62 14.25 28.46 -10.77
CA MET A 62 13.11 29.20 -11.31
C MET A 62 13.27 30.72 -11.20
N SER A 63 13.82 31.21 -10.09
CA SER A 63 14.04 32.65 -9.87
C SER A 63 15.06 33.28 -10.83
N GLU A 64 15.92 32.47 -11.47
CA GLU A 64 16.96 32.94 -12.39
C GLU A 64 16.55 32.83 -13.86
N LEU A 65 15.40 32.22 -14.15
CA LEU A 65 14.89 32.06 -15.50
C LEU A 65 14.12 33.31 -15.95
N SER A 66 14.15 33.60 -17.25
CA SER A 66 13.28 34.62 -17.82
C SER A 66 11.81 34.21 -17.68
N TYR A 67 10.91 35.19 -17.52
CA TYR A 67 9.48 34.95 -17.25
C TYR A 67 8.85 33.91 -18.18
N ASN A 68 9.09 34.01 -19.50
CA ASN A 68 8.53 33.07 -20.47
C ASN A 68 9.03 31.62 -20.27
N ARG A 69 10.30 31.45 -19.91
CA ARG A 69 10.88 30.12 -19.66
C ARG A 69 10.40 29.56 -18.32
N ALA A 70 10.40 30.40 -17.28
CA ALA A 70 9.86 30.08 -15.96
C ALA A 70 8.39 29.63 -16.06
N ARG A 71 7.55 30.37 -16.81
CA ARG A 71 6.15 30.00 -17.05
C ARG A 71 6.02 28.66 -17.77
N CYS A 72 6.84 28.40 -18.79
CA CYS A 72 6.80 27.14 -19.52
C CYS A 72 7.12 25.95 -18.61
N PHE A 73 8.21 26.03 -17.85
CA PHE A 73 8.61 24.94 -16.95
C PHE A 73 7.66 24.72 -15.78
N THR A 74 7.03 25.77 -15.24
CA THR A 74 6.02 25.63 -14.18
C THR A 74 4.75 24.96 -14.70
N VAL A 75 4.27 25.32 -15.88
CA VAL A 75 3.13 24.65 -16.51
C VAL A 75 3.47 23.20 -16.82
N PHE A 76 4.65 22.93 -17.38
CA PHE A 76 5.12 21.56 -17.59
C PHE A 76 5.16 20.76 -16.28
N SER A 77 5.73 21.35 -15.23
CA SER A 77 5.84 20.73 -13.91
C SER A 77 4.47 20.40 -13.31
N LEU A 78 3.51 21.32 -13.44
CA LEU A 78 2.13 21.11 -13.01
C LEU A 78 1.47 19.94 -13.75
N ILE A 79 1.59 19.90 -15.07
CA ILE A 79 1.04 18.83 -15.91
C ILE A 79 1.70 17.48 -15.57
N ALA A 80 3.02 17.46 -15.45
CA ALA A 80 3.77 16.27 -15.06
C ALA A 80 3.34 15.78 -13.66
N CYS A 81 3.13 16.69 -12.70
CA CYS A 81 2.59 16.36 -11.38
C CYS A 81 1.23 15.65 -11.49
N ALA A 82 0.29 16.24 -12.24
CA ALA A 82 -1.05 15.69 -12.41
C ALA A 82 -1.03 14.32 -13.09
N VAL A 83 -0.26 14.16 -14.18
CA VAL A 83 -0.14 12.90 -14.92
C VAL A 83 0.45 11.80 -14.04
N MET A 84 1.53 12.10 -13.30
CA MET A 84 2.19 11.12 -12.43
C MET A 84 1.31 10.74 -11.22
N PHE A 85 0.57 11.70 -10.67
CA PHE A 85 -0.39 11.44 -9.60
C PHE A 85 -1.52 10.51 -10.08
N VAL A 86 -2.14 10.82 -11.23
CA VAL A 86 -3.19 9.97 -11.82
C VAL A 86 -2.63 8.59 -12.15
N SER A 87 -1.45 8.50 -12.76
CA SER A 87 -0.81 7.21 -13.07
C SER A 87 -0.51 6.37 -11.84
N THR A 88 -0.21 7.00 -10.70
CA THR A 88 0.02 6.27 -9.45
C THR A 88 -1.32 5.81 -8.88
N MET A 89 -2.34 6.68 -8.89
CA MET A 89 -3.66 6.36 -8.37
C MET A 89 -4.40 5.31 -9.18
N THR A 90 -4.28 5.29 -10.51
CA THR A 90 -4.92 4.27 -11.35
C THR A 90 -4.48 2.85 -11.00
N GLY A 91 -3.23 2.65 -10.58
CA GLY A 91 -2.77 1.35 -10.07
C GLY A 91 -3.47 0.92 -8.78
N TYR A 92 -3.87 1.87 -7.94
CA TYR A 92 -4.60 1.60 -6.69
C TYR A 92 -6.11 1.49 -6.89
N LEU A 93 -6.69 2.15 -7.90
CA LEU A 93 -8.13 2.11 -8.17
C LEU A 93 -8.66 0.69 -8.39
N ASN A 94 -7.86 -0.21 -8.97
CA ASN A 94 -8.23 -1.63 -9.09
C ASN A 94 -8.43 -2.33 -7.74
N ASN A 95 -7.81 -1.87 -6.65
CA ASN A 95 -8.03 -2.41 -5.30
C ASN A 95 -9.32 -1.87 -4.66
N PHE A 96 -9.84 -0.74 -5.14
CA PHE A 96 -11.08 -0.15 -4.64
C PHE A 96 -12.30 -0.59 -5.46
N HIS A 97 -12.09 -1.06 -6.68
CA HIS A 97 -13.16 -1.60 -7.52
C HIS A 97 -13.37 -3.08 -7.20
N ASP A 98 -14.10 -3.34 -6.11
CA ASP A 98 -14.58 -4.68 -5.79
C ASP A 98 -15.59 -5.10 -6.88
N LYS A 99 -15.17 -6.03 -7.75
CA LYS A 99 -16.02 -6.52 -8.84
C LYS A 99 -17.19 -7.34 -8.32
N ASP A 100 -17.07 -7.86 -7.10
CA ASP A 100 -18.02 -8.75 -6.45
C ASP A 100 -18.60 -8.12 -5.17
N TYR A 101 -18.65 -6.78 -5.11
CA TYR A 101 -19.20 -6.02 -3.99
C TYR A 101 -20.57 -6.54 -3.49
N GLU A 102 -21.46 -6.88 -4.43
CA GLU A 102 -22.79 -7.39 -4.10
C GLU A 102 -22.74 -8.80 -3.49
N ALA A 103 -21.87 -9.68 -4.00
CA ALA A 103 -21.66 -11.02 -3.46
C ALA A 103 -21.00 -10.96 -2.08
N HIS A 104 -20.00 -10.08 -1.89
CA HIS A 104 -19.35 -9.85 -0.61
C HIS A 104 -20.35 -9.30 0.42
N GLY A 105 -21.22 -8.36 0.01
CA GLY A 105 -22.29 -7.84 0.87
C GLY A 105 -23.27 -8.92 1.31
N ALA A 106 -23.65 -9.85 0.42
CA ALA A 106 -24.52 -10.96 0.76
C ALA A 106 -23.88 -11.91 1.79
N VAL A 107 -22.60 -12.26 1.61
CA VAL A 107 -21.85 -13.10 2.56
C VAL A 107 -21.74 -12.41 3.93
N ILE A 108 -21.37 -11.12 3.96
CA ILE A 108 -21.30 -10.34 5.21
C ILE A 108 -22.66 -10.36 5.93
N SER A 109 -23.75 -10.11 5.21
CA SER A 109 -25.10 -10.08 5.79
C SER A 109 -25.53 -11.43 6.37
N TYR A 110 -25.07 -12.55 5.78
CA TYR A 110 -25.30 -13.88 6.29
C TYR A 110 -24.51 -14.14 7.57
N LEU A 111 -23.23 -13.76 7.59
CA LEU A 111 -22.36 -13.95 8.76
C LEU A 111 -22.85 -13.12 9.98
N GLU A 112 -23.39 -11.91 9.77
CA GLU A 112 -23.93 -11.08 10.85
C GLU A 112 -25.21 -11.65 11.49
N GLN A 113 -25.95 -12.48 10.74
CA GLN A 113 -27.18 -13.15 11.18
C GLN A 113 -26.91 -14.46 11.93
N LEU A 114 -25.67 -14.97 11.92
CA LEU A 114 -25.33 -16.15 12.70
C LEU A 114 -25.62 -15.90 14.18
N PRO A 115 -26.20 -16.89 14.89
CA PRO A 115 -26.42 -16.78 16.32
C PRO A 115 -25.08 -16.65 17.05
N ASP A 116 -25.13 -16.01 18.22
CA ASP A 116 -23.96 -15.91 19.09
C ASP A 116 -23.64 -17.32 19.59
N ASN A 117 -22.53 -17.90 19.10
CA ASN A 117 -22.05 -19.19 19.56
C ASN A 117 -21.05 -18.95 20.71
N GLU A 118 -21.48 -19.29 21.93
CA GLU A 118 -20.61 -19.22 23.12
C GLU A 118 -19.71 -20.46 23.30
N ASN A 119 -20.01 -21.55 22.59
CA ASN A 119 -19.42 -22.87 22.81
C ASN A 119 -18.50 -23.35 21.68
N GLU A 120 -18.42 -22.61 20.57
CA GLU A 120 -17.64 -22.99 19.39
C GLU A 120 -16.64 -21.89 19.08
N SER A 121 -15.40 -22.31 18.86
CA SER A 121 -14.33 -21.44 18.37
C SER A 121 -14.38 -21.36 16.85
N ILE A 122 -14.17 -20.16 16.30
CA ILE A 122 -14.19 -19.92 14.85
C ILE A 122 -12.86 -19.31 14.41
N THR A 123 -12.26 -19.92 13.39
CA THR A 123 -11.08 -19.39 12.70
C THR A 123 -11.48 -18.96 11.29
N ALA A 124 -11.25 -17.71 10.93
CA ALA A 124 -11.72 -17.15 9.67
C ALA A 124 -10.65 -16.31 8.95
N ASN A 125 -10.78 -16.20 7.62
CA ASN A 125 -10.00 -15.25 6.84
C ASN A 125 -10.27 -13.82 7.31
N THR A 126 -9.24 -12.96 7.22
CA THR A 126 -9.26 -11.58 7.77
C THR A 126 -10.52 -10.78 7.42
N PHE A 127 -11.03 -10.93 6.18
CA PHE A 127 -12.21 -10.20 5.71
C PHE A 127 -13.54 -10.65 6.31
N PHE A 128 -13.61 -11.87 6.87
CA PHE A 128 -14.82 -12.42 7.50
C PHE A 128 -14.87 -12.19 9.01
N ILE A 129 -13.79 -11.69 9.61
CA ILE A 129 -13.71 -11.45 11.07
C ILE A 129 -14.65 -10.34 11.51
N ALA A 130 -14.71 -9.23 10.77
CA ALA A 130 -15.52 -8.07 11.17
C ALA A 130 -17.02 -8.40 11.31
N PRO A 131 -17.66 -9.12 10.37
CA PRO A 131 -19.04 -9.61 10.53
C PRO A 131 -19.27 -10.55 11.72
N LEU A 132 -18.24 -11.30 12.12
CA LEU A 132 -18.31 -12.31 13.19
C LEU A 132 -17.99 -11.74 14.58
N TYR A 133 -18.02 -10.42 14.76
CA TYR A 133 -17.60 -9.75 16.00
C TYR A 133 -18.33 -10.21 17.27
N LYS A 134 -19.50 -10.83 17.15
CA LYS A 134 -20.30 -11.33 18.28
C LYS A 134 -19.80 -12.66 18.84
N GLN A 135 -18.97 -13.37 18.08
CA GLN A 135 -18.45 -14.68 18.46
C GLN A 135 -17.44 -14.55 19.59
N LYS A 136 -17.57 -15.40 20.61
CA LYS A 136 -16.76 -15.30 21.84
C LYS A 136 -15.28 -15.66 21.59
N GLU A 137 -15.04 -16.68 20.77
CA GLU A 137 -13.71 -17.14 20.40
C GLU A 137 -13.54 -17.05 18.88
N LEU A 138 -12.88 -15.98 18.43
CA LEU A 138 -12.69 -15.66 17.02
C LEU A 138 -11.20 -15.43 16.72
N TYR A 139 -10.67 -16.18 15.78
CA TYR A 139 -9.27 -16.13 15.38
C TYR A 139 -9.11 -15.73 13.91
N ALA A 140 -8.04 -14.98 13.64
CA ALA A 140 -7.67 -14.55 12.30
C ALA A 140 -6.69 -15.54 11.67
N ILE A 141 -6.99 -15.99 10.45
CA ILE A 141 -5.99 -16.67 9.62
C ILE A 141 -5.03 -15.61 9.09
N ASN A 142 -3.74 -15.76 9.38
CA ASN A 142 -2.72 -14.92 8.79
C ASN A 142 -2.45 -15.34 7.34
N ASP A 143 -3.10 -14.66 6.41
CA ASP A 143 -2.97 -14.89 4.95
C ASP A 143 -1.54 -14.66 4.42
N ARG A 144 -0.63 -14.06 5.19
CA ARG A 144 0.74 -13.74 4.72
C ARG A 144 1.67 -14.94 4.80
N ASP A 145 1.51 -15.79 5.81
CA ASP A 145 2.42 -16.89 6.10
C ASP A 145 1.87 -18.24 5.61
N VAL A 146 2.65 -19.32 5.78
CA VAL A 146 2.17 -20.69 5.59
C VAL A 146 1.36 -21.06 6.82
N PRO A 147 0.20 -21.73 6.69
CA PRO A 147 -0.60 -22.09 7.84
C PRO A 147 0.18 -23.03 8.78
N THR A 148 0.32 -22.55 10.00
CA THR A 148 0.98 -23.13 11.17
C THR A 148 0.13 -22.81 12.39
N ASP A 149 0.27 -23.57 13.47
CA ASP A 149 -0.52 -23.43 14.70
C ASP A 149 -0.48 -22.00 15.29
N GLU A 150 0.59 -21.25 15.03
CA GLU A 150 0.77 -19.85 15.48
C GLU A 150 0.10 -18.83 14.54
N SER A 151 0.03 -19.13 13.24
CA SER A 151 -0.55 -18.28 12.19
C SER A 151 -2.04 -18.53 11.95
N ALA A 152 -2.55 -19.68 12.39
CA ALA A 152 -3.94 -20.07 12.28
C ALA A 152 -4.31 -20.98 13.47
N PRO A 153 -4.82 -20.38 14.57
CA PRO A 153 -5.21 -21.13 15.74
C PRO A 153 -6.27 -22.20 15.40
N LEU A 154 -6.10 -23.38 15.99
CA LEU A 154 -7.07 -24.46 15.91
C LEU A 154 -8.41 -24.02 16.48
N ALA A 155 -9.49 -24.31 15.76
CA ALA A 155 -10.84 -23.97 16.13
C ALA A 155 -11.82 -25.09 15.75
N ASP A 156 -13.06 -25.00 16.18
CA ASP A 156 -14.09 -25.99 15.85
C ASP A 156 -14.59 -25.83 14.40
N ILE A 157 -14.65 -24.57 13.94
CA ILE A 157 -15.13 -24.18 12.62
C ILE A 157 -14.06 -23.35 11.90
N VAL A 158 -13.88 -23.62 10.61
CA VAL A 158 -13.02 -22.82 9.73
C VAL A 158 -13.82 -22.18 8.59
N LEU A 159 -13.70 -20.87 8.43
CA LEU A 159 -14.34 -20.09 7.36
C LEU A 159 -13.29 -19.58 6.38
N LEU A 160 -13.29 -20.18 5.18
CA LEU A 160 -12.31 -19.90 4.14
C LEU A 160 -12.97 -19.24 2.93
N ASP A 161 -12.30 -18.20 2.42
CA ASP A 161 -12.70 -17.58 1.16
C ASP A 161 -12.20 -18.41 -0.02
N ARG A 162 -13.13 -18.96 -0.82
CA ARG A 162 -12.81 -19.76 -2.02
C ARG A 162 -12.10 -18.96 -3.10
N THR A 163 -12.22 -17.63 -3.10
CA THR A 163 -11.55 -16.77 -4.08
C THR A 163 -10.09 -16.47 -3.71
N ASN A 164 -9.69 -16.80 -2.48
CA ASN A 164 -8.33 -16.58 -2.00
C ASN A 164 -7.34 -17.51 -2.73
N VAL A 165 -6.21 -16.95 -3.19
CA VAL A 165 -5.16 -17.67 -3.91
C VAL A 165 -4.56 -18.81 -3.07
N LYS A 166 -4.58 -18.68 -1.74
CA LYS A 166 -4.11 -19.71 -0.80
C LYS A 166 -5.21 -20.66 -0.32
N PHE A 167 -6.43 -20.58 -0.86
CA PHE A 167 -7.57 -21.40 -0.42
C PHE A 167 -7.21 -22.88 -0.37
N GLU A 168 -6.63 -23.44 -1.43
CA GLU A 168 -6.35 -24.87 -1.51
C GLU A 168 -5.26 -25.32 -0.50
N THR A 169 -4.28 -24.45 -0.22
CA THR A 169 -3.25 -24.73 0.80
C THR A 169 -3.85 -24.70 2.21
N ASN A 170 -4.65 -23.67 2.51
CA ASN A 170 -5.31 -23.52 3.80
C ASN A 170 -6.33 -24.65 4.02
N TYR A 171 -7.14 -24.95 3.01
CA TYR A 171 -8.13 -26.02 3.03
C TYR A 171 -7.51 -27.37 3.36
N ASN A 172 -6.44 -27.76 2.65
CA ASN A 172 -5.78 -29.04 2.88
C ASN A 172 -5.18 -29.15 4.29
N TYR A 173 -4.61 -28.06 4.81
CA TYR A 173 -4.08 -28.03 6.18
C TYR A 173 -5.20 -28.19 7.23
N PHE A 174 -6.25 -27.39 7.15
CA PHE A 174 -7.34 -27.42 8.13
C PHE A 174 -8.21 -28.67 8.06
N ALA A 175 -8.42 -29.22 6.86
CA ALA A 175 -9.07 -30.52 6.68
C ALA A 175 -8.25 -31.67 7.27
N SER A 176 -6.92 -31.61 7.17
CA SER A 176 -6.04 -32.62 7.79
C SER A 176 -6.10 -32.62 9.32
N LEU A 177 -6.49 -31.49 9.92
CA LEU A 177 -6.67 -31.31 11.36
C LEU A 177 -8.08 -31.68 11.84
N GLY A 178 -8.97 -32.09 10.93
CA GLY A 178 -10.32 -32.56 11.26
C GLY A 178 -11.32 -31.45 11.58
N MET A 179 -11.01 -30.20 11.23
CA MET A 179 -11.93 -29.08 11.44
C MET A 179 -13.10 -29.11 10.45
N LYS A 180 -14.27 -28.62 10.89
CA LYS A 180 -15.47 -28.56 10.05
C LYS A 180 -15.44 -27.32 9.16
N GLU A 181 -15.65 -27.53 7.86
CA GLU A 181 -15.91 -26.47 6.88
C GLU A 181 -17.38 -26.03 6.99
N VAL A 182 -17.63 -24.72 6.90
CA VAL A 182 -18.96 -24.10 6.80
C VAL A 182 -19.04 -23.29 5.52
#